data_AF-A0A132NEP7-F1
#
_entry.id   AF-A0A132NEP7-F1
#
_cell.length_a   1.000
_cell.length_b   1.000
_cell.length_c   1.000
_cell.angle_alpha   90.00
_cell.angle_beta   90.00
_cell.angle_gamma   90.00
#
_symmetry.space_group_name_H-M   'P 1'
#
loop_
_entity.id
_entity.type
_entity.pdbx_description
1 polymer ?
#
loop_
_entity_poly.entity_id
_entity_poly.type
_entity_poly.pdbx_seq_one_letter_code
_entity_poly.pdbx_strand_id
1 'polypeptide(L)'
;MTRFPEPEIRSRLTASAQRTSSRVTPDFPGWLAERLRSNTFEVTRIPFANLDGWGFDPDTGNLVHSSGRFFSVEGVAVQRDVGPVPTWSQPILNQPDIAILGILTREIDGVLHFLMQAKPEPGNINALQISPTVQATSSNYTRVHRGGATPYVEYFTDPGRGRTVVDVLQSEQGSWFLHKRNRNMVVEVDEDVPVRGNFCWLTLGQIHRLLHVPNLVNMDTRTVLSCLPLAEPASLRPAPNVVDEGFRDALRRSVALVDEGPYGTLTGVLSWIADRKSQHRIVVRRIPLREVANWRRSPSEIYHQDGRYFSIVAVSVTASHREVRSWTQPLLAPRATGVVAFLARQIGGVAHLLVRADVRPGYLDGVELGPTVQCTPENYEGLPESHRPAFLDLVQSGRCRAHYDVVQSEEGGRFYHARNRYLVVEVGEDFPETVPPDYRWLTVGQLMVLVRHSHYLNIEARTLLACLHALW
;
A
#
# COMPACT_ATOMS: atom_id res chain seq x y z
N MET A 1 -23.05 5.12 14.01
CA MET A 1 -21.76 5.75 14.35
C MET A 1 -20.81 4.68 14.86
N THR A 2 -19.88 4.20 14.02
CA THR A 2 -18.88 3.19 14.36
C THR A 2 -17.87 3.79 15.33
N ARG A 3 -18.07 3.56 16.64
CA ARG A 3 -17.09 3.94 17.67
C ARG A 3 -15.72 3.35 17.29
N PHE A 4 -14.66 4.13 17.45
CA PHE A 4 -13.29 3.60 17.40
C PHE A 4 -13.15 2.43 18.39
N PRO A 5 -12.17 1.54 18.20
CA PRO A 5 -11.81 0.54 19.21
C PRO A 5 -11.66 1.18 20.59
N GLU A 6 -11.76 0.36 21.64
CA GLU A 6 -11.76 0.82 23.04
C GLU A 6 -10.68 1.89 23.30
N PRO A 7 -10.99 2.99 24.02
CA PRO A 7 -10.04 4.09 24.23
C PRO A 7 -8.67 3.65 24.75
N GLU A 8 -8.62 2.56 25.52
CA GLU A 8 -7.40 1.99 26.07
C GLU A 8 -6.42 1.49 25.01
N ILE A 9 -6.87 0.71 24.01
CA ILE A 9 -5.96 0.19 22.97
C ILE A 9 -5.39 1.33 22.12
N ARG A 10 -6.18 2.38 21.87
CA ARG A 10 -5.73 3.56 21.12
C ARG A 10 -4.60 4.28 21.85
N SER A 11 -4.74 4.47 23.16
CA SER A 11 -3.71 5.07 24.01
C SER A 11 -2.43 4.23 24.05
N ARG A 12 -2.54 2.91 24.16
CA ARG A 12 -1.39 1.99 24.14
C ARG A 12 -0.65 1.99 22.80
N LEU A 13 -1.38 2.05 21.69
CA LEU A 13 -0.80 2.20 20.35
C LEU A 13 -0.05 3.53 20.22
N THR A 14 -0.65 4.65 20.63
CA THR A 14 0.00 5.97 20.61
C THR A 14 1.21 6.02 21.53
N ALA A 15 1.17 5.38 22.70
CA ALA A 15 2.32 5.25 23.60
C ALA A 15 3.47 4.45 22.93
N SER A 16 3.15 3.37 22.20
CA SER A 16 4.14 2.64 21.39
C SER A 16 4.73 3.49 20.26
N ALA A 17 3.91 4.30 19.59
CA ALA A 17 4.38 5.24 18.56
C ALA A 17 5.40 6.25 19.11
N GLN A 18 5.25 6.68 20.37
CA GLN A 18 6.19 7.59 21.03
C GLN A 18 7.48 6.90 21.51
N ARG A 19 7.54 5.56 21.52
CA ARG A 19 8.72 4.79 21.93
C ARG A 19 9.56 4.45 20.71
N THR A 20 10.65 5.18 20.50
CA THR A 20 11.50 5.06 19.31
C THR A 20 12.75 4.19 19.49
N SER A 21 12.88 3.56 20.65
CA SER A 21 13.90 2.57 21.00
C SER A 21 13.30 1.57 21.97
N SER A 22 13.84 0.35 21.97
CA SER A 22 13.44 -0.74 22.85
C SER A 22 14.65 -1.62 23.17
N ARG A 23 14.66 -2.23 24.36
CA ARG A 23 15.65 -3.24 24.73
C ARG A 23 15.41 -4.60 24.05
N VAL A 24 14.22 -4.82 23.49
CA VAL A 24 13.85 -6.06 22.80
C VAL A 24 14.62 -6.22 21.49
N THR A 25 14.68 -5.14 20.69
CA THR A 25 15.50 -5.07 19.47
C THR A 25 16.26 -3.74 19.48
N PRO A 26 17.39 -3.65 20.22
CA PRO A 26 18.12 -2.39 20.38
C PRO A 26 18.92 -1.99 19.13
N ASP A 27 19.42 -2.97 18.38
CA ASP A 27 20.16 -2.78 17.13
C ASP A 27 19.45 -3.45 15.94
N PHE A 28 18.34 -2.83 15.53
CA PHE A 28 17.63 -3.28 14.33
C PHE A 28 18.50 -3.27 13.05
N PRO A 29 19.30 -2.23 12.77
CA PRO A 29 20.18 -2.23 11.60
C PRO A 29 21.16 -3.40 11.56
N GLY A 30 21.81 -3.71 12.69
CA GLY A 30 22.71 -4.86 12.81
C GLY A 30 21.99 -6.18 12.60
N TRP A 31 20.81 -6.36 13.23
CA TRP A 31 19.96 -7.53 13.02
C TRP A 31 19.59 -7.72 11.55
N LEU A 32 19.12 -6.67 10.87
CA LEU A 32 18.72 -6.74 9.45
C LEU A 32 19.90 -7.06 8.54
N ALA A 33 21.07 -6.46 8.80
CA ALA A 33 22.30 -6.74 8.05
C ALA A 33 22.75 -8.21 8.22
N GLU A 34 22.59 -8.78 9.42
CA GLU A 34 22.83 -10.21 9.65
C GLU A 34 21.84 -11.08 8.86
N ARG A 35 20.54 -10.74 8.88
CA ARG A 35 19.53 -11.46 8.08
C ARG A 35 19.84 -11.41 6.60
N LEU A 36 20.29 -10.27 6.09
CA LEU A 36 20.68 -10.13 4.69
C LEU A 36 21.87 -11.03 4.34
N ARG A 37 22.91 -11.08 5.18
CA ARG A 37 24.06 -11.97 4.98
C ARG A 37 23.71 -13.45 5.04
N SER A 38 22.75 -13.83 5.89
CA SER A 38 22.34 -15.23 6.05
C SER A 38 21.37 -15.74 4.97
N ASN A 39 20.81 -14.84 4.14
CA ASN A 39 19.84 -15.20 3.11
C ASN A 39 20.43 -14.96 1.72
N THR A 40 20.79 -16.02 1.00
CA THR A 40 20.99 -15.97 -0.45
C THR A 40 19.63 -15.96 -1.14
N PHE A 41 19.38 -14.89 -1.92
CA PHE A 41 18.16 -14.72 -2.69
C PHE A 41 18.50 -14.08 -4.03
N GLU A 42 18.39 -14.85 -5.10
CA GLU A 42 18.77 -14.45 -6.45
C GLU A 42 17.54 -14.43 -7.36
N VAL A 43 17.44 -13.37 -8.16
CA VAL A 43 16.34 -13.18 -9.11
C VAL A 43 16.94 -12.82 -10.46
N THR A 44 16.61 -13.62 -11.48
CA THR A 44 17.06 -13.39 -12.85
C THR A 44 15.86 -13.33 -13.77
N ARG A 45 15.82 -12.33 -14.66
CA ARG A 45 14.81 -12.29 -15.73
C ARG A 45 15.07 -13.43 -16.72
N ILE A 46 13.99 -14.05 -17.17
CA ILE A 46 14.02 -15.18 -18.11
C ILE A 46 13.02 -14.96 -19.25
N PRO A 47 13.19 -15.62 -20.41
CA PRO A 47 12.14 -15.72 -21.41
C PRO A 47 10.89 -16.42 -20.85
N PHE A 48 9.70 -16.10 -21.36
CA PHE A 48 8.46 -16.78 -20.96
C PHE A 48 8.50 -18.29 -21.22
N ALA A 49 9.23 -18.73 -22.25
CA ALA A 49 9.40 -20.16 -22.57
C ALA A 49 10.11 -20.96 -21.47
N ASN A 50 10.81 -20.28 -20.55
CA ASN A 50 11.52 -20.89 -19.43
C ASN A 50 10.73 -20.82 -18.12
N LEU A 51 9.49 -20.32 -18.14
CA LEU A 51 8.61 -20.42 -17.00
C LEU A 51 8.22 -21.89 -16.79
N ASP A 52 8.45 -22.38 -15.58
CA ASP A 52 7.98 -23.68 -15.11
C ASP A 52 6.62 -23.54 -14.42
N GLY A 53 5.67 -24.39 -14.79
CA GLY A 53 4.29 -24.35 -14.29
C GLY A 53 3.40 -23.24 -14.85
N TRP A 54 3.95 -22.25 -15.57
CA TRP A 54 3.16 -21.19 -16.22
C TRP A 54 3.14 -21.31 -17.74
N GLY A 55 2.04 -20.91 -18.36
CA GLY A 55 1.90 -20.91 -19.80
C GLY A 55 0.82 -19.95 -20.28
N PHE A 56 0.85 -19.67 -21.59
CA PHE A 56 -0.22 -18.92 -22.24
C PHE A 56 -1.33 -19.88 -22.65
N ASP A 57 -2.53 -19.61 -22.16
CA ASP A 57 -3.72 -20.33 -22.56
C ASP A 57 -3.97 -20.18 -24.08
N PRO A 58 -4.21 -21.27 -24.82
CA PRO A 58 -4.30 -21.24 -26.29
C PRO A 58 -5.55 -20.54 -26.81
N ASP A 59 -6.61 -20.41 -25.99
CA ASP A 59 -7.91 -19.85 -26.36
C ASP A 59 -8.15 -18.43 -25.85
N THR A 60 -7.30 -17.92 -24.97
CA THR A 60 -7.43 -16.55 -24.46
C THR A 60 -6.13 -15.78 -24.56
N GLY A 61 -5.01 -16.49 -24.67
CA GLY A 61 -3.69 -15.91 -24.53
C GLY A 61 -3.38 -15.43 -23.11
N ASN A 62 -4.23 -15.70 -22.12
CA ASN A 62 -3.98 -15.34 -20.72
C ASN A 62 -2.74 -16.09 -20.21
N LEU A 63 -1.91 -15.42 -19.40
CA LEU A 63 -0.78 -16.08 -18.72
C LEU A 63 -1.29 -16.67 -17.40
N VAL A 64 -1.27 -18.00 -17.29
CA VAL A 64 -1.87 -18.74 -16.17
C VAL A 64 -0.90 -19.80 -15.65
N HIS A 65 -1.08 -20.19 -14.40
CA HIS A 65 -0.39 -21.35 -13.83
C HIS A 65 -1.20 -22.63 -14.11
N SER A 66 -0.53 -23.73 -14.47
CA SER A 66 -1.14 -25.02 -14.85
C SER A 66 -1.98 -25.64 -13.73
N SER A 67 -1.68 -25.30 -12.48
CA SER A 67 -2.47 -25.76 -11.32
C SER A 67 -3.78 -24.99 -11.11
N GLY A 68 -4.05 -23.92 -11.87
CA GLY A 68 -5.16 -22.99 -11.65
C GLY A 68 -5.08 -22.17 -10.36
N ARG A 69 -3.91 -22.12 -9.72
CA ARG A 69 -3.65 -21.34 -8.48
C ARG A 69 -2.85 -20.07 -8.79
N PHE A 70 -2.48 -19.33 -7.75
CA PHE A 70 -1.79 -18.05 -7.84
C PHE A 70 -2.66 -16.99 -8.51
N PHE A 71 -2.09 -16.19 -9.41
CA PHE A 71 -2.78 -15.16 -10.17
C PHE A 71 -2.73 -15.50 -11.66
N SER A 72 -3.56 -14.83 -12.45
CA SER A 72 -3.47 -14.80 -13.90
C SER A 72 -3.13 -13.40 -14.39
N VAL A 73 -2.55 -13.31 -15.59
CA VAL A 73 -2.50 -12.06 -16.36
C VAL A 73 -3.56 -12.17 -17.44
N GLU A 74 -4.54 -11.27 -17.38
CA GLU A 74 -5.69 -11.22 -18.29
C GLU A 74 -5.75 -9.86 -18.98
N GLY A 75 -6.72 -9.66 -19.87
CA GLY A 75 -7.03 -8.35 -20.44
C GLY A 75 -8.26 -7.72 -19.80
N VAL A 76 -8.30 -6.39 -19.79
CA VAL A 76 -9.52 -5.61 -19.58
C VAL A 76 -9.71 -4.60 -20.70
N ALA A 77 -10.96 -4.45 -21.13
CA ALA A 77 -11.44 -3.32 -21.92
C ALA A 77 -12.18 -2.35 -20.99
N VAL A 78 -11.82 -1.08 -21.07
CA VAL A 78 -12.30 -0.04 -20.17
C VAL A 78 -12.97 1.05 -20.99
N GLN A 79 -14.14 1.47 -20.53
CA GLN A 79 -14.85 2.64 -21.03
C GLN A 79 -15.22 3.53 -19.83
N ARG A 80 -14.95 4.83 -19.92
CA ARG A 80 -15.37 5.82 -18.92
C ARG A 80 -16.01 7.02 -19.60
N ASP A 81 -16.87 7.71 -18.87
CA ASP A 81 -17.55 8.92 -19.31
C ASP A 81 -16.73 10.20 -19.10
N VAL A 82 -15.93 10.27 -18.03
CA VAL A 82 -15.13 11.45 -17.66
C VAL A 82 -13.63 11.20 -17.80
N GLY A 83 -12.93 12.14 -18.43
CA GLY A 83 -11.46 12.18 -18.51
C GLY A 83 -10.93 12.17 -19.95
N PRO A 84 -9.61 12.38 -20.12
CA PRO A 84 -9.01 12.64 -21.43
C PRO A 84 -8.94 11.41 -22.35
N VAL A 85 -9.04 10.21 -21.77
CA VAL A 85 -9.00 8.93 -22.50
C VAL A 85 -10.30 8.19 -22.20
N PRO A 86 -11.29 8.19 -23.10
CA PRO A 86 -12.62 7.62 -22.83
C PRO A 86 -12.63 6.09 -22.92
N THR A 87 -11.74 5.50 -23.72
CA THR A 87 -11.64 4.04 -23.87
C THR A 87 -10.19 3.61 -23.98
N TRP A 88 -9.86 2.46 -23.39
CA TRP A 88 -8.57 1.78 -23.57
C TRP A 88 -8.70 0.30 -23.20
N SER A 89 -7.64 -0.47 -23.47
CA SER A 89 -7.48 -1.82 -22.95
C SER A 89 -6.09 -2.01 -22.39
N GLN A 90 -5.95 -2.87 -21.37
CA GLN A 90 -4.67 -3.17 -20.77
C GLN A 90 -4.61 -4.59 -20.21
N PRO A 91 -3.41 -5.17 -20.04
CA PRO A 91 -3.23 -6.30 -19.16
C PRO A 91 -3.62 -5.93 -17.73
N ILE A 92 -4.10 -6.91 -16.97
CA ILE A 92 -4.42 -6.76 -15.56
C ILE A 92 -4.11 -8.07 -14.83
N LEU A 93 -3.62 -7.96 -13.60
CA LEU A 93 -3.44 -9.09 -12.71
C LEU A 93 -4.79 -9.46 -12.10
N ASN A 94 -5.18 -10.72 -12.18
CA ASN A 94 -6.38 -11.23 -11.54
C ASN A 94 -6.01 -12.31 -10.53
N GLN A 95 -6.31 -12.05 -9.25
CA GLN A 95 -6.13 -13.01 -8.17
C GLN A 95 -7.32 -12.89 -7.22
N PRO A 96 -8.36 -13.73 -7.38
CA PRO A 96 -9.57 -13.63 -6.58
C PRO A 96 -9.35 -14.01 -5.10
N ASP A 97 -8.28 -14.75 -4.79
CA ASP A 97 -7.89 -15.12 -3.43
C ASP A 97 -7.69 -13.89 -2.54
N ILE A 98 -8.31 -13.90 -1.36
CA ILE A 98 -8.07 -12.90 -0.30
C ILE A 98 -6.92 -13.41 0.56
N ALA A 99 -5.79 -12.69 0.57
CA ALA A 99 -4.68 -13.01 1.46
C ALA A 99 -4.89 -12.35 2.83
N ILE A 100 -4.32 -12.97 3.86
CA ILE A 100 -4.15 -12.38 5.19
C ILE A 100 -2.84 -11.59 5.19
N LEU A 101 -2.94 -10.31 5.55
CA LEU A 101 -1.83 -9.43 5.89
C LEU A 101 -1.94 -9.14 7.39
N GLY A 102 -1.27 -9.96 8.20
CA GLY A 102 -1.44 -10.00 9.64
C GLY A 102 -0.21 -9.51 10.39
N ILE A 103 -0.41 -8.59 11.34
CA ILE A 103 0.62 -8.19 12.32
C ILE A 103 0.19 -8.64 13.71
N LEU A 104 1.03 -9.45 14.36
CA LEU A 104 0.90 -9.73 15.78
C LEU A 104 1.41 -8.55 16.60
N THR A 105 0.67 -8.18 17.64
CA THR A 105 1.13 -7.21 18.64
C THR A 105 1.07 -7.80 20.04
N ARG A 106 2.01 -7.41 20.89
CA ARG A 106 2.08 -7.86 22.29
C ARG A 106 2.73 -6.78 23.13
N GLU A 107 2.30 -6.66 24.38
CA GLU A 107 2.97 -5.81 25.35
C GLU A 107 4.25 -6.47 25.88
N ILE A 108 5.37 -5.77 25.78
CA ILE A 108 6.68 -6.17 26.33
C ILE A 108 7.22 -4.97 27.09
N ASP A 109 7.56 -5.15 28.36
CA ASP A 109 8.00 -4.08 29.27
C ASP A 109 7.04 -2.87 29.31
N GLY A 110 5.73 -3.13 29.30
CA GLY A 110 4.69 -2.09 29.37
C GLY A 110 4.45 -1.31 28.07
N VAL A 111 5.01 -1.76 26.94
CA VAL A 111 4.85 -1.12 25.63
C VAL A 111 4.47 -2.14 24.56
N LEU A 112 3.46 -1.82 23.74
CA LEU A 112 3.12 -2.65 22.59
C LEU A 112 4.28 -2.74 21.60
N HIS A 113 4.65 -3.96 21.23
CA HIS A 113 5.55 -4.28 20.14
C HIS A 113 4.78 -5.02 19.05
N PHE A 114 5.30 -5.00 17.84
CA PHE A 114 4.74 -5.60 16.64
C PHE A 114 5.76 -6.59 16.08
N LEU A 115 5.33 -7.83 15.84
CA LEU A 115 6.22 -8.88 15.36
C LEU A 115 6.40 -8.74 13.85
N MET A 116 7.51 -8.14 13.46
CA MET A 116 7.79 -7.85 12.06
C MET A 116 8.65 -8.94 11.45
N GLN A 117 8.49 -9.20 10.15
CA GLN A 117 9.26 -10.20 9.43
C GLN A 117 10.23 -9.54 8.45
N ALA A 118 11.51 -9.93 8.47
CA ALA A 118 12.42 -9.66 7.38
C ALA A 118 12.15 -10.68 6.26
N LYS A 119 11.56 -10.21 5.16
CA LYS A 119 11.05 -11.06 4.09
C LYS A 119 11.65 -10.70 2.73
N PRO A 120 12.33 -11.65 2.07
CA PRO A 120 12.73 -11.49 0.68
C PRO A 120 11.55 -11.81 -0.25
N GLU A 121 11.41 -11.01 -1.30
CA GLU A 121 10.41 -11.19 -2.36
C GLU A 121 11.07 -10.91 -3.71
N PRO A 122 10.68 -11.62 -4.78
CA PRO A 122 11.40 -11.60 -6.05
C PRO A 122 11.41 -10.24 -6.76
N GLY A 123 10.42 -9.42 -6.49
CA GLY A 123 10.29 -8.08 -7.05
C GLY A 123 10.75 -6.95 -6.13
N ASN A 124 11.22 -7.25 -4.92
CA ASN A 124 11.74 -6.20 -4.04
C ASN A 124 12.98 -5.56 -4.68
N ILE A 125 13.02 -4.23 -4.67
CA ILE A 125 14.19 -3.48 -5.15
C ILE A 125 15.43 -3.71 -4.26
N ASN A 126 15.19 -4.01 -2.99
CA ASN A 126 16.20 -4.42 -2.01
C ASN A 126 15.90 -5.88 -1.69
N ALA A 127 16.89 -6.78 -1.67
CA ALA A 127 16.65 -8.21 -1.49
C ALA A 127 15.81 -8.57 -0.24
N LEU A 128 15.79 -7.71 0.79
CA LEU A 128 15.09 -7.92 2.05
C LEU A 128 14.33 -6.65 2.47
N GLN A 129 13.06 -6.80 2.82
CA GLN A 129 12.21 -5.73 3.37
C GLN A 129 11.49 -6.22 4.63
N ILE A 130 10.89 -5.30 5.37
CA ILE A 130 10.07 -5.61 6.54
C ILE A 130 8.62 -5.77 6.13
N SER A 131 8.08 -6.98 6.33
CA SER A 131 6.70 -7.37 6.06
C SER A 131 5.91 -7.58 7.36
N PRO A 132 4.57 -7.72 7.26
CA PRO A 132 3.76 -8.19 8.37
C PRO A 132 4.25 -9.55 8.89
N THR A 133 3.80 -9.92 10.10
CA THR A 133 4.06 -11.25 10.68
C THR A 133 3.61 -12.37 9.74
N VAL A 134 2.46 -12.20 9.10
CA VAL A 134 1.88 -13.14 8.15
C VAL A 134 1.50 -12.41 6.87
N GLN A 135 1.96 -12.93 5.75
CA GLN A 135 1.48 -12.57 4.40
C GLN A 135 1.21 -13.88 3.67
N ALA A 136 -0.05 -14.34 3.72
CA ALA A 136 -0.43 -15.67 3.24
C ALA A 136 -1.77 -15.67 2.50
N THR A 137 -1.81 -16.29 1.33
CA THR A 137 -3.04 -16.55 0.58
C THR A 137 -3.82 -17.71 1.20
N SER A 138 -5.14 -17.73 0.98
CA SER A 138 -6.04 -18.84 1.35
C SER A 138 -5.53 -20.20 0.90
N SER A 139 -5.04 -20.27 -0.34
CA SER A 139 -4.41 -21.45 -0.94
C SER A 139 -3.18 -21.97 -0.17
N ASN A 140 -2.46 -21.11 0.55
CA ASN A 140 -1.27 -21.48 1.32
C ASN A 140 -1.59 -21.95 2.75
N TYR A 141 -2.54 -21.32 3.46
CA TYR A 141 -2.82 -21.67 4.87
C TYR A 141 -3.87 -22.76 5.06
N THR A 142 -4.69 -23.05 4.05
CA THR A 142 -5.61 -24.21 4.05
C THR A 142 -4.91 -25.56 3.84
N ARG A 143 -3.56 -25.58 3.77
CA ARG A 143 -2.70 -26.77 3.63
C ARG A 143 -3.03 -27.66 2.41
N VAL A 144 -3.57 -27.08 1.35
CA VAL A 144 -3.80 -27.78 0.06
C VAL A 144 -2.49 -27.95 -0.73
N HIS A 145 -1.37 -27.44 -0.22
CA HIS A 145 -0.01 -27.74 -0.68
C HIS A 145 0.69 -28.60 0.39
N ARG A 146 1.54 -29.55 -0.04
CA ARG A 146 2.46 -30.30 0.84
C ARG A 146 3.59 -29.43 1.43
N GLY A 147 3.38 -28.10 1.46
CA GLY A 147 4.31 -27.14 2.04
C GLY A 147 4.14 -27.01 3.55
N GLY A 148 5.18 -26.62 4.25
CA GLY A 148 5.18 -26.28 5.67
C GLY A 148 4.19 -25.15 5.97
N ALA A 149 3.57 -25.23 7.14
CA ALA A 149 2.61 -24.21 7.58
C ALA A 149 3.28 -22.84 7.67
N THR A 150 2.61 -21.80 7.14
CA THR A 150 3.02 -20.41 7.33
C THR A 150 3.13 -20.13 8.82
N PRO A 151 4.32 -19.70 9.33
CA PRO A 151 4.49 -19.41 10.75
C PRO A 151 3.45 -18.39 11.25
N TYR A 152 2.86 -18.65 12.42
CA TYR A 152 1.94 -17.73 13.11
C TYR A 152 0.58 -17.49 12.43
N VAL A 153 0.25 -18.23 11.36
CA VAL A 153 -1.03 -18.02 10.66
C VAL A 153 -2.24 -18.35 11.54
N GLU A 154 -2.08 -19.28 12.49
CA GLU A 154 -3.08 -19.70 13.47
C GLU A 154 -3.66 -18.53 14.26
N TYR A 155 -2.88 -17.46 14.52
CA TYR A 155 -3.34 -16.28 15.23
C TYR A 155 -4.36 -15.44 14.46
N PHE A 156 -4.43 -15.61 13.13
CA PHE A 156 -5.30 -14.86 12.25
C PHE A 156 -6.45 -15.70 11.70
N THR A 157 -6.37 -17.03 11.84
CA THR A 157 -7.40 -17.98 11.37
C THR A 157 -8.20 -18.60 12.51
N ASP A 158 -7.58 -18.87 13.65
CA ASP A 158 -8.20 -19.65 14.73
C ASP A 158 -8.87 -18.70 15.75
N PRO A 159 -10.18 -18.85 16.01
CA PRO A 159 -10.86 -18.03 17.01
C PRO A 159 -10.23 -18.17 18.40
N GLY A 160 -10.13 -17.05 19.13
CA GLY A 160 -9.69 -17.05 20.54
C GLY A 160 -8.17 -17.04 20.77
N ARG A 161 -7.34 -17.04 19.72
CA ARG A 161 -5.87 -16.93 19.83
C ARG A 161 -5.34 -15.54 20.19
N GLY A 162 -6.21 -14.54 20.24
CA GLY A 162 -5.86 -13.17 20.57
C GLY A 162 -7.04 -12.22 20.43
N ARG A 163 -6.81 -10.94 20.74
CA ARG A 163 -7.79 -9.87 20.61
C ARG A 163 -7.56 -9.10 19.32
N THR A 164 -8.57 -9.07 18.45
CA THR A 164 -8.52 -8.31 17.20
C THR A 164 -8.52 -6.81 17.47
N VAL A 165 -7.48 -6.11 17.01
CA VAL A 165 -7.37 -4.65 17.04
C VAL A 165 -7.81 -4.04 15.70
N VAL A 166 -7.42 -4.67 14.60
CA VAL A 166 -7.78 -4.33 13.22
C VAL A 166 -8.19 -5.59 12.49
N ASP A 167 -9.27 -5.51 11.72
CA ASP A 167 -9.67 -6.55 10.77
C ASP A 167 -10.57 -5.93 9.69
N VAL A 168 -9.99 -5.69 8.52
CA VAL A 168 -10.68 -5.01 7.42
C VAL A 168 -10.17 -5.50 6.07
N LEU A 169 -11.08 -5.68 5.11
CA LEU A 169 -10.71 -5.91 3.72
C LEU A 169 -10.31 -4.58 3.08
N GLN A 170 -9.13 -4.54 2.46
CA GLN A 170 -8.66 -3.36 1.73
C GLN A 170 -8.27 -3.71 0.29
N SER A 171 -8.54 -2.78 -0.62
CA SER A 171 -8.19 -2.84 -2.04
C SER A 171 -6.67 -2.80 -2.27
N GLU A 172 -6.18 -3.38 -3.36
CA GLU A 172 -4.80 -3.19 -3.84
C GLU A 172 -4.76 -2.17 -5.00
N GLN A 173 -3.67 -2.12 -5.79
CA GLN A 173 -3.51 -1.13 -6.86
C GLN A 173 -4.56 -1.31 -7.95
N GLY A 174 -5.55 -0.41 -8.01
CA GLY A 174 -6.61 -0.45 -9.03
C GLY A 174 -6.12 -0.23 -10.47
N SER A 175 -4.88 0.20 -10.68
CA SER A 175 -4.29 0.31 -12.02
C SER A 175 -3.78 -1.03 -12.56
N TRP A 176 -3.50 -2.00 -11.68
CA TRP A 176 -2.74 -3.21 -12.00
C TRP A 176 -3.44 -4.50 -11.60
N PHE A 177 -4.30 -4.45 -10.59
CA PHE A 177 -5.09 -5.58 -10.12
C PHE A 177 -6.57 -5.41 -10.43
N LEU A 178 -7.24 -6.49 -10.82
CA LEU A 178 -8.69 -6.52 -10.97
C LEU A 178 -9.35 -6.90 -9.64
N HIS A 179 -10.02 -5.95 -9.01
CA HIS A 179 -10.86 -6.14 -7.81
C HIS A 179 -10.15 -6.81 -6.62
N LYS A 180 -8.82 -6.78 -6.61
CA LYS A 180 -8.00 -7.43 -5.61
C LYS A 180 -8.18 -6.77 -4.26
N ARG A 181 -8.34 -7.60 -3.25
CA ARG A 181 -8.36 -7.19 -1.84
C ARG A 181 -7.58 -8.17 -0.99
N ASN A 182 -7.07 -7.67 0.14
CA ASN A 182 -6.52 -8.47 1.22
C ASN A 182 -7.14 -8.10 2.57
N ARG A 183 -7.16 -9.07 3.48
CA ARG A 183 -7.61 -8.90 4.86
C ARG A 183 -6.44 -8.35 5.68
N ASN A 184 -6.52 -7.08 6.06
CA ASN A 184 -5.54 -6.39 6.88
C ASN A 184 -5.92 -6.63 8.35
N MET A 185 -5.02 -7.24 9.11
CA MET A 185 -5.28 -7.65 10.49
C MET A 185 -4.18 -7.23 11.44
N VAL A 186 -4.59 -6.80 12.63
CA VAL A 186 -3.71 -6.65 13.80
C VAL A 186 -4.34 -7.40 14.94
N VAL A 187 -3.62 -8.38 15.49
CA VAL A 187 -4.10 -9.23 16.59
C VAL A 187 -3.16 -9.06 17.77
N GLU A 188 -3.72 -8.66 18.90
CA GLU A 188 -3.03 -8.57 20.16
C GLU A 188 -3.03 -9.92 20.88
N VAL A 189 -1.88 -10.32 21.42
CA VAL A 189 -1.71 -11.58 22.14
C VAL A 189 -1.01 -11.34 23.48
N ASP A 190 -1.47 -12.06 24.51
CA ASP A 190 -0.87 -12.00 25.85
C ASP A 190 0.19 -13.10 26.05
N GLU A 191 0.08 -14.20 25.29
CA GLU A 191 0.97 -15.35 25.39
C GLU A 191 2.37 -15.09 24.83
N ASP A 192 3.34 -15.88 25.28
CA ASP A 192 4.71 -15.79 24.80
C ASP A 192 4.87 -16.46 23.44
N VAL A 193 5.04 -15.63 22.40
CA VAL A 193 5.15 -16.08 21.01
C VAL A 193 6.62 -16.39 20.70
N PRO A 194 6.98 -17.65 20.38
CA PRO A 194 8.36 -17.99 20.02
C PRO A 194 8.81 -17.22 18.78
N VAL A 195 9.90 -16.45 18.89
CA VAL A 195 10.41 -15.62 17.79
C VAL A 195 11.32 -16.45 16.88
N ARG A 196 10.92 -16.64 15.62
CA ARG A 196 11.73 -17.34 14.61
C ARG A 196 12.80 -16.40 14.05
N GLY A 197 13.86 -16.95 13.47
CA GLY A 197 15.06 -16.19 13.10
C GLY A 197 14.87 -14.97 12.18
N ASN A 198 13.87 -14.98 11.29
CA ASN A 198 13.57 -13.85 10.40
C ASN A 198 12.53 -12.87 10.98
N PHE A 199 12.24 -12.96 12.28
CA PHE A 199 11.25 -12.12 12.94
C PHE A 199 11.89 -11.32 14.07
N CYS A 200 11.39 -10.12 14.30
CA CYS A 200 11.79 -9.28 15.43
C CYS A 200 10.60 -8.47 15.96
N TRP A 201 10.56 -8.26 17.27
CA TRP A 201 9.60 -7.36 17.89
C TRP A 201 10.10 -5.92 17.81
N LEU A 202 9.28 -5.02 17.28
CA LEU A 202 9.57 -3.58 17.20
C LEU A 202 8.44 -2.77 17.82
N THR A 203 8.74 -1.68 18.50
CA THR A 203 7.70 -0.70 18.85
C THR A 203 7.20 -0.01 17.58
N LEU A 204 6.00 0.59 17.64
CA LEU A 204 5.47 1.37 16.53
C LEU A 204 6.37 2.58 16.23
N GLY A 205 6.96 3.21 17.25
CA GLY A 205 7.90 4.31 17.06
C GLY A 205 9.22 3.90 16.38
N GLN A 206 9.69 2.66 16.58
CA GLN A 206 10.79 2.12 15.78
C GLN A 206 10.36 1.96 14.32
N ILE A 207 9.18 1.39 14.07
CA ILE A 207 8.65 1.20 12.71
C ILE A 207 8.43 2.54 11.99
N HIS A 208 7.92 3.56 12.67
CA HIS A 208 7.77 4.93 12.14
C HIS A 208 9.11 5.53 11.69
N ARG A 209 10.20 5.28 12.43
CA ARG A 209 11.54 5.67 11.97
C ARG A 209 11.95 4.91 10.70
N LEU A 210 11.63 3.63 10.60
CA LEU A 210 11.93 2.82 9.41
C LEU A 210 11.13 3.26 8.17
N LEU A 211 9.95 3.87 8.33
CA LEU A 211 9.20 4.46 7.21
C LEU A 211 9.97 5.59 6.50
N HIS A 212 10.92 6.24 7.19
CA HIS A 212 11.79 7.25 6.59
C HIS A 212 12.97 6.66 5.81
N VAL A 213 13.15 5.34 5.85
CA VAL A 213 14.19 4.64 5.09
C VAL A 213 13.61 4.17 3.75
N PRO A 214 14.22 4.55 2.61
CA PRO A 214 13.71 4.15 1.31
C PRO A 214 13.64 2.63 1.12
N ASN A 215 12.49 2.16 0.63
CA ASN A 215 12.24 0.77 0.25
C ASN A 215 12.52 -0.26 1.37
N LEU A 216 12.28 0.10 2.63
CA LEU A 216 12.53 -0.80 3.77
C LEU A 216 11.26 -1.42 4.34
N VAL A 217 10.26 -0.60 4.67
CA VAL A 217 8.96 -1.10 5.16
C VAL A 217 8.11 -1.43 3.95
N ASN A 218 7.81 -2.72 3.72
CA ASN A 218 7.13 -3.16 2.51
C ASN A 218 5.68 -2.64 2.44
N MET A 219 5.09 -2.73 1.26
CA MET A 219 3.74 -2.23 0.99
C MET A 219 2.68 -2.84 1.91
N ASP A 220 2.73 -4.15 2.13
CA ASP A 220 1.77 -4.86 2.98
C ASP A 220 1.80 -4.38 4.43
N THR A 221 2.98 -4.08 4.96
CA THR A 221 3.12 -3.48 6.29
C THR A 221 2.48 -2.10 6.31
N ARG A 222 2.77 -1.25 5.32
CA ARG A 222 2.24 0.13 5.29
C ARG A 222 0.71 0.15 5.25
N THR A 223 0.08 -0.73 4.46
CA THR A 223 -1.39 -0.81 4.44
C THR A 223 -1.97 -1.28 5.77
N VAL A 224 -1.38 -2.28 6.44
CA VAL A 224 -1.88 -2.73 7.75
C VAL A 224 -1.71 -1.65 8.82
N LEU A 225 -0.55 -0.98 8.85
CA LEU A 225 -0.30 0.12 9.80
C LEU A 225 -1.22 1.30 9.61
N SER A 226 -1.62 1.61 8.37
CA SER A 226 -2.57 2.70 8.07
C SER A 226 -3.93 2.51 8.72
N CYS A 227 -4.28 1.28 9.08
CA CYS A 227 -5.55 0.94 9.72
C CYS A 227 -5.53 1.06 11.25
N LEU A 228 -4.37 1.39 11.86
CA LEU A 228 -4.25 1.48 13.31
C LEU A 228 -5.08 2.66 13.87
N PRO A 229 -5.92 2.43 14.88
CA PRO A 229 -6.82 3.44 15.46
C PRO A 229 -6.09 4.36 16.46
N LEU A 230 -5.05 5.07 16.04
CA LEU A 230 -4.25 5.90 16.95
C LEU A 230 -5.11 6.95 17.68
N ALA A 231 -4.77 7.21 18.94
CA ALA A 231 -5.29 8.35 19.69
C ALA A 231 -4.44 9.60 19.40
N GLU A 232 -5.00 10.77 19.71
CA GLU A 232 -4.26 12.03 19.74
C GLU A 232 -3.04 11.89 20.68
N PRO A 233 -1.81 12.18 20.22
CA PRO A 233 -0.64 12.22 21.08
C PRO A 233 -0.78 13.25 22.20
N ALA A 234 -0.53 12.84 23.45
CA ALA A 234 -0.56 13.74 24.61
C ALA A 234 0.55 14.81 24.56
N SER A 235 1.65 14.54 23.85
CA SER A 235 2.73 15.50 23.54
C SER A 235 3.43 15.09 22.25
N LEU A 236 3.89 16.07 21.48
CA LEU A 236 4.80 15.85 20.35
C LEU A 236 6.22 15.73 20.90
N ARG A 237 6.96 14.71 20.48
CA ARG A 237 8.41 14.64 20.76
C ARG A 237 9.16 15.28 19.61
N PRO A 238 10.34 15.88 19.78
CA PRO A 238 11.14 16.31 18.63
C PRO A 238 11.44 15.10 17.71
N ALA A 239 10.96 15.13 16.47
CA ALA A 239 11.35 14.14 15.47
C ALA A 239 12.70 14.58 14.89
N PRO A 240 13.71 13.67 14.80
CA PRO A 240 14.98 14.03 14.19
C PRO A 240 14.73 14.49 12.74
N ASN A 241 15.26 15.66 12.38
CA ASN A 241 15.13 16.31 11.07
C ASN A 241 13.78 17.00 10.75
N VAL A 242 12.89 17.20 11.73
CA VAL A 242 11.65 17.98 11.50
C VAL A 242 11.79 19.38 12.10
N VAL A 243 11.82 20.37 11.22
CA VAL A 243 12.10 21.79 11.51
C VAL A 243 10.80 22.59 11.78
N ASP A 244 9.61 21.98 11.71
CA ASP A 244 8.33 22.67 11.91
C ASP A 244 7.52 22.11 13.08
N GLU A 245 7.44 22.86 14.17
CA GLU A 245 6.51 22.54 15.26
C GLU A 245 5.06 22.86 14.87
N GLY A 246 4.84 23.85 14.00
CA GLY A 246 3.52 24.33 13.61
C GLY A 246 2.70 23.30 12.84
N PHE A 247 3.28 22.70 11.79
CA PHE A 247 2.61 21.65 11.02
C PHE A 247 2.29 20.42 11.87
N ARG A 248 3.18 20.02 12.78
CA ARG A 248 2.98 18.84 13.64
C ARG A 248 1.85 19.06 14.64
N ASP A 249 1.75 20.26 15.20
CA ASP A 249 0.62 20.64 16.04
C ASP A 249 -0.70 20.67 15.26
N ALA A 250 -0.68 21.16 14.01
CA ALA A 250 -1.84 21.15 13.13
C ALA A 250 -2.26 19.71 12.75
N LEU A 251 -1.29 18.82 12.54
CA LEU A 251 -1.49 17.40 12.27
C LEU A 251 -2.06 16.66 13.50
N ARG A 252 -1.55 16.95 14.70
CA ARG A 252 -2.08 16.43 15.97
C ARG A 252 -3.55 16.77 16.14
N ARG A 253 -3.93 18.04 15.92
CA ARG A 253 -5.33 18.48 15.94
C ARG A 253 -6.17 17.77 14.87
N SER A 254 -5.61 17.56 13.67
CA SER A 254 -6.28 16.87 12.57
C SER A 254 -6.68 15.43 12.90
N VAL A 255 -5.86 14.72 13.69
CA VAL A 255 -6.13 13.34 14.14
C VAL A 255 -7.32 13.27 15.10
N ALA A 256 -7.48 14.28 15.96
CA ALA A 256 -8.58 14.34 16.92
C ALA A 256 -9.93 14.65 16.25
N LEU A 257 -9.91 15.35 15.10
CA LEU A 257 -11.10 15.80 14.40
C LEU A 257 -11.64 14.73 13.43
N VAL A 258 -12.55 13.91 13.94
CA VAL A 258 -13.09 12.73 13.23
C VAL A 258 -14.48 12.93 12.63
N ASP A 259 -15.28 13.86 13.18
CA ASP A 259 -16.67 14.11 12.75
C ASP A 259 -16.86 15.54 12.22
N GLU A 260 -16.31 16.54 12.89
CA GLU A 260 -16.38 17.95 12.48
C GLU A 260 -15.02 18.44 11.95
N GLY A 261 -15.01 18.95 10.72
CA GLY A 261 -13.90 19.70 10.15
C GLY A 261 -14.43 20.97 9.46
N PRO A 262 -13.58 21.99 9.21
CA PRO A 262 -14.00 23.25 8.59
C PRO A 262 -14.66 23.10 7.20
N TYR A 263 -14.46 21.99 6.48
CA TYR A 263 -15.10 21.72 5.18
C TYR A 263 -16.20 20.65 5.21
N GLY A 264 -16.74 20.39 6.40
CA GLY A 264 -17.97 19.64 6.57
C GLY A 264 -17.82 18.44 7.50
N THR A 265 -18.97 17.91 7.85
CA THR A 265 -19.09 16.74 8.72
C THR A 265 -18.66 15.47 7.99
N LEU A 266 -18.34 14.40 8.72
CA LEU A 266 -18.13 13.09 8.12
C LEU A 266 -19.31 12.67 7.23
N THR A 267 -20.54 12.98 7.63
CA THR A 267 -21.75 12.79 6.80
C THR A 267 -21.67 13.56 5.47
N GLY A 268 -21.20 14.80 5.49
CA GLY A 268 -20.98 15.60 4.28
C GLY A 268 -19.88 15.03 3.38
N VAL A 269 -18.85 14.41 3.96
CA VAL A 269 -17.79 13.69 3.24
C VAL A 269 -18.37 12.44 2.56
N LEU A 270 -19.10 11.61 3.31
CA LEU A 270 -19.75 10.41 2.77
C LEU A 270 -20.74 10.74 1.65
N SER A 271 -21.51 11.83 1.80
CA SER A 271 -22.42 12.33 0.75
C SER A 271 -21.66 12.69 -0.53
N TRP A 272 -20.53 13.39 -0.42
CA TRP A 272 -19.69 13.70 -1.59
C TRP A 272 -19.10 12.45 -2.22
N ILE A 273 -18.63 11.47 -1.45
CA ILE A 273 -18.13 10.20 -1.99
C ILE A 273 -19.23 9.49 -2.79
N ALA A 274 -20.44 9.41 -2.24
CA ALA A 274 -21.59 8.80 -2.91
C ALA A 274 -21.95 9.54 -4.21
N ASP A 275 -21.91 10.88 -4.20
CA ASP A 275 -22.11 11.69 -5.39
C ASP A 275 -21.01 11.44 -6.45
N ARG A 276 -19.73 11.39 -6.06
CA ARG A 276 -18.63 11.04 -6.98
C ARG A 276 -18.80 9.64 -7.57
N LYS A 277 -19.17 8.65 -6.76
CA LYS A 277 -19.48 7.27 -7.23
C LYS A 277 -20.65 7.23 -8.21
N SER A 278 -21.62 8.11 -8.03
CA SER A 278 -22.79 8.18 -8.93
C SER A 278 -22.49 8.89 -10.25
N GLN A 279 -21.57 9.86 -10.24
CA GLN A 279 -21.22 10.68 -11.41
C GLN A 279 -20.15 10.05 -12.30
N HIS A 280 -19.21 9.29 -11.75
CA HIS A 280 -18.12 8.67 -12.52
C HIS A 280 -18.50 7.25 -12.94
N ARG A 281 -19.03 7.09 -14.16
CA ARG A 281 -19.35 5.76 -14.70
C ARG A 281 -18.15 5.18 -15.43
N ILE A 282 -17.55 4.16 -14.84
CA ILE A 282 -16.55 3.29 -15.48
C ILE A 282 -17.13 1.90 -15.75
N VAL A 283 -16.99 1.42 -16.98
CA VAL A 283 -17.37 0.07 -17.40
C VAL A 283 -16.10 -0.69 -17.70
N VAL A 284 -15.88 -1.79 -16.97
CA VAL A 284 -14.71 -2.66 -17.12
C VAL A 284 -15.20 -4.04 -17.53
N ARG A 285 -14.74 -4.52 -18.68
CA ARG A 285 -15.03 -5.87 -19.18
C ARG A 285 -13.74 -6.65 -19.25
N ARG A 286 -13.74 -7.85 -18.66
CA ARG A 286 -12.64 -8.81 -18.87
C ARG A 286 -12.67 -9.25 -20.33
N ILE A 287 -11.50 -9.27 -20.95
CA ILE A 287 -11.28 -9.74 -22.32
C ILE A 287 -10.08 -10.70 -22.33
N PRO A 288 -9.98 -11.61 -23.31
CA PRO A 288 -8.76 -12.36 -23.55
C PRO A 288 -7.53 -11.45 -23.64
N LEU A 289 -6.42 -11.83 -23.00
CA LEU A 289 -5.17 -11.04 -23.03
C LEU A 289 -4.68 -10.78 -24.45
N ARG A 290 -4.92 -11.72 -25.38
CA ARG A 290 -4.56 -11.55 -26.81
C ARG A 290 -5.38 -10.50 -27.55
N GLU A 291 -6.51 -10.07 -27.01
CA GLU A 291 -7.37 -9.03 -27.60
C GLU A 291 -7.03 -7.63 -27.08
N VAL A 292 -6.10 -7.51 -26.13
CA VAL A 292 -5.68 -6.22 -25.58
C VAL A 292 -4.95 -5.41 -26.66
N ALA A 293 -5.59 -4.32 -27.10
CA ALA A 293 -5.07 -3.43 -28.14
C ALA A 293 -3.87 -2.61 -27.64
N ASN A 294 -2.93 -2.32 -28.56
CA ASN A 294 -1.70 -1.53 -28.33
C ASN A 294 -0.65 -2.18 -27.41
N TRP A 295 -0.88 -3.41 -26.97
CA TRP A 295 0.10 -4.21 -26.23
C TRP A 295 0.68 -5.29 -27.13
N ARG A 296 1.98 -5.55 -26.99
CA ARG A 296 2.73 -6.55 -27.76
C ARG A 296 3.35 -7.56 -26.81
N ARG A 297 3.47 -8.81 -27.28
CA ARG A 297 4.18 -9.89 -26.58
C ARG A 297 5.45 -10.25 -27.34
N SER A 298 6.60 -10.04 -26.73
CA SER A 298 7.89 -10.59 -27.17
C SER A 298 8.16 -11.93 -26.45
N PRO A 299 9.28 -12.62 -26.75
CA PRO A 299 9.68 -13.81 -25.98
C PRO A 299 9.93 -13.55 -24.49
N SER A 300 10.19 -12.30 -24.07
CA SER A 300 10.63 -11.95 -22.71
C SER A 300 9.72 -10.99 -21.96
N GLU A 301 8.83 -10.25 -22.64
CA GLU A 301 7.89 -9.35 -21.97
C GLU A 301 6.59 -9.11 -22.76
N ILE A 302 5.53 -8.73 -22.04
CA ILE A 302 4.34 -8.08 -22.61
C ILE A 302 4.43 -6.59 -22.30
N TYR A 303 4.30 -5.71 -23.29
CA TYR A 303 4.57 -4.29 -23.15
C TYR A 303 3.66 -3.43 -24.03
N HIS A 304 3.40 -2.19 -23.61
CA HIS A 304 2.70 -1.22 -24.44
C HIS A 304 3.60 -0.77 -25.60
N GLN A 305 3.05 -0.61 -26.81
CA GLN A 305 3.81 -0.29 -28.02
C GLN A 305 4.60 1.04 -27.92
N ASP A 306 4.11 1.99 -27.13
CA ASP A 306 4.76 3.28 -26.88
C ASP A 306 5.79 3.26 -25.74
N GLY A 307 6.06 2.07 -25.15
CA GLY A 307 6.99 1.94 -24.04
C GLY A 307 6.50 2.51 -22.70
N ARG A 308 5.21 2.88 -22.60
CA ARG A 308 4.58 3.49 -21.41
C ARG A 308 4.01 2.46 -20.43
N TYR A 309 3.60 2.95 -19.27
CA TYR A 309 2.88 2.24 -18.20
C TYR A 309 3.74 1.19 -17.50
N PHE A 310 3.68 -0.05 -17.97
CA PHE A 310 4.34 -1.20 -17.35
C PHE A 310 4.60 -2.28 -18.39
N SER A 311 5.28 -3.33 -17.96
CA SER A 311 5.47 -4.57 -18.69
C SER A 311 5.15 -5.76 -17.79
N ILE A 312 4.83 -6.90 -18.38
CA ILE A 312 4.81 -8.19 -17.67
C ILE A 312 6.08 -8.92 -18.07
N VAL A 313 6.87 -9.34 -17.09
CA VAL A 313 8.14 -10.05 -17.27
C VAL A 313 8.10 -11.39 -16.56
N ALA A 314 8.97 -12.32 -16.94
CA ALA A 314 9.18 -13.57 -16.23
C ALA A 314 10.51 -13.55 -15.46
N VAL A 315 10.51 -14.14 -14.26
CA VAL A 315 11.73 -14.30 -13.44
C VAL A 315 11.90 -15.75 -12.99
N SER A 316 13.15 -16.17 -12.88
CA SER A 316 13.58 -17.31 -12.09
C SER A 316 14.10 -16.81 -10.75
N VAL A 317 13.73 -17.50 -9.67
CA VAL A 317 14.07 -17.15 -8.30
C VAL A 317 14.76 -18.33 -7.67
N THR A 318 15.90 -18.09 -7.03
CA THR A 318 16.61 -19.07 -6.21
C THR A 318 16.73 -18.51 -4.80
N ALA A 319 16.28 -19.28 -3.81
CA ALA A 319 16.29 -18.89 -2.41
C ALA A 319 16.93 -19.98 -1.56
N SER A 320 17.96 -19.62 -0.80
CA SER A 320 18.48 -20.45 0.29
C SER A 320 17.47 -20.51 1.45
N HIS A 321 17.47 -21.62 2.20
CA HIS A 321 16.68 -21.78 3.43
C HIS A 321 15.14 -21.66 3.31
N ARG A 322 14.58 -21.69 2.09
CA ARG A 322 13.15 -21.95 1.86
C ARG A 322 12.91 -23.43 1.53
N GLU A 323 11.70 -23.88 1.83
CA GLU A 323 11.22 -25.22 1.48
C GLU A 323 11.20 -25.42 -0.04
N VAL A 324 10.72 -24.43 -0.79
CA VAL A 324 10.88 -24.34 -2.24
C VAL A 324 12.14 -23.53 -2.53
N ARG A 325 13.19 -24.21 -2.97
CA ARG A 325 14.52 -23.63 -3.21
C ARG A 325 14.62 -22.84 -4.51
N SER A 326 13.76 -23.13 -5.48
CA SER A 326 13.70 -22.42 -6.75
C SER A 326 12.30 -22.46 -7.33
N TRP A 327 11.86 -21.36 -7.94
CA TRP A 327 10.62 -21.31 -8.71
C TRP A 327 10.73 -20.26 -9.81
N THR A 328 9.75 -20.23 -10.70
CA THR A 328 9.61 -19.17 -11.69
C THR A 328 8.22 -18.53 -11.59
N GLN A 329 8.12 -17.25 -11.90
CA GLN A 329 6.83 -16.56 -11.92
C GLN A 329 6.84 -15.34 -12.83
N PRO A 330 5.67 -14.90 -13.32
CA PRO A 330 5.52 -13.57 -13.85
C PRO A 330 5.60 -12.49 -12.75
N LEU A 331 5.97 -11.29 -13.14
CA LEU A 331 5.89 -10.06 -12.35
C LEU A 331 5.50 -8.88 -13.25
N LEU A 332 4.76 -7.93 -12.71
CA LEU A 332 4.48 -6.65 -13.36
C LEU A 332 5.61 -5.66 -13.05
N ALA A 333 6.21 -5.05 -14.08
CA ALA A 333 7.33 -4.13 -13.98
C ALA A 333 6.93 -2.75 -14.53
N PRO A 334 6.65 -1.74 -13.68
CA PRO A 334 6.42 -0.38 -14.12
C PRO A 334 7.64 0.18 -14.88
N ARG A 335 7.39 1.05 -15.86
CA ARG A 335 8.46 1.59 -16.72
C ARG A 335 9.24 2.74 -16.07
N ALA A 336 8.65 3.42 -15.10
CA ALA A 336 9.28 4.52 -14.40
C ALA A 336 8.77 4.65 -12.96
N THR A 337 9.39 5.54 -12.19
CA THR A 337 9.03 5.80 -10.79
C THR A 337 7.80 6.68 -10.72
N GLY A 338 6.77 6.24 -10.01
CA GLY A 338 5.57 7.06 -9.81
C GLY A 338 5.78 8.19 -8.81
N VAL A 339 4.89 9.17 -8.86
CA VAL A 339 4.77 10.26 -7.90
C VAL A 339 3.42 10.13 -7.22
N VAL A 340 3.45 10.07 -5.90
CA VAL A 340 2.28 9.90 -5.05
C VAL A 340 2.32 10.93 -3.93
N ALA A 341 1.42 11.90 -3.94
CA ALA A 341 1.49 13.04 -3.03
C ALA A 341 0.14 13.45 -2.46
N PHE A 342 0.13 13.77 -1.17
CA PHE A 342 -0.87 14.66 -0.59
C PHE A 342 -0.34 16.10 -0.60
N LEU A 343 -1.15 17.02 -1.12
CA LEU A 343 -1.06 18.41 -0.70
C LEU A 343 -1.69 18.56 0.67
N ALA A 344 -1.00 19.28 1.54
CA ALA A 344 -1.45 19.59 2.89
C ALA A 344 -1.61 21.11 3.04
N ARG A 345 -2.61 21.53 3.81
CA ARG A 345 -2.82 22.94 4.15
C ARG A 345 -3.31 23.06 5.57
N GLN A 346 -2.83 24.06 6.30
CA GLN A 346 -3.39 24.42 7.61
C GLN A 346 -4.60 25.32 7.42
N ILE A 347 -5.75 24.91 7.96
CA ILE A 347 -7.01 25.63 7.86
C ILE A 347 -7.59 25.71 9.26
N GLY A 348 -7.75 26.93 9.80
CA GLY A 348 -8.12 27.12 11.20
C GLY A 348 -7.12 26.48 12.17
N GLY A 349 -5.84 26.44 11.79
CA GLY A 349 -4.79 25.75 12.54
C GLY A 349 -4.85 24.22 12.49
N VAL A 350 -5.69 23.61 11.65
CA VAL A 350 -5.80 22.15 11.50
C VAL A 350 -5.23 21.73 10.15
N ALA A 351 -4.36 20.73 10.14
CA ALA A 351 -3.82 20.19 8.89
C ALA A 351 -4.94 19.44 8.13
N HIS A 352 -5.17 19.80 6.89
CA HIS A 352 -6.05 19.09 5.96
C HIS A 352 -5.22 18.54 4.81
N LEU A 353 -5.65 17.41 4.28
CA LEU A 353 -5.08 16.79 3.10
C LEU A 353 -6.06 16.90 1.95
N LEU A 354 -5.56 17.27 0.78
CA LEU A 354 -6.37 17.33 -0.42
C LEU A 354 -6.50 15.92 -1.00
N VAL A 355 -7.60 15.24 -0.75
CA VAL A 355 -7.85 13.92 -1.34
C VAL A 355 -8.49 14.06 -2.71
N ARG A 356 -8.40 13.01 -3.52
CA ARG A 356 -9.07 12.89 -4.81
C ARG A 356 -10.01 11.70 -4.84
N ALA A 357 -11.18 11.84 -5.45
CA ALA A 357 -11.98 10.72 -5.92
C ALA A 357 -11.29 10.08 -7.15
N ASP A 358 -10.50 9.04 -6.91
CA ASP A 358 -9.71 8.35 -7.93
C ASP A 358 -10.53 7.24 -8.60
N VAL A 359 -10.50 7.21 -9.93
CA VAL A 359 -11.23 6.23 -10.76
C VAL A 359 -10.22 5.34 -11.46
N ARG A 360 -10.30 4.02 -11.24
CA ARG A 360 -9.39 3.02 -11.84
C ARG A 360 -10.15 1.77 -12.28
N PRO A 361 -9.69 1.07 -13.32
CA PRO A 361 -10.38 -0.11 -13.84
C PRO A 361 -10.38 -1.30 -12.88
N GLY A 362 -9.47 -1.30 -11.92
CA GLY A 362 -9.32 -2.37 -10.93
C GLY A 362 -10.11 -2.18 -9.65
N TYR A 363 -10.74 -1.02 -9.43
CA TYR A 363 -11.57 -0.82 -8.24
C TYR A 363 -12.91 -1.53 -8.39
N LEU A 364 -13.37 -2.14 -7.30
CA LEU A 364 -14.65 -2.87 -7.30
C LEU A 364 -15.85 -1.91 -7.39
N ASP A 365 -15.75 -0.74 -6.75
CA ASP A 365 -16.85 0.24 -6.61
C ASP A 365 -16.57 1.54 -7.39
N GLY A 366 -15.76 1.44 -8.45
CA GLY A 366 -15.43 2.50 -9.40
C GLY A 366 -14.53 3.63 -8.87
N VAL A 367 -14.86 4.18 -7.70
CA VAL A 367 -14.16 5.30 -7.05
C VAL A 367 -13.64 4.89 -5.68
N GLU A 368 -12.37 5.21 -5.42
CA GLU A 368 -11.77 5.21 -4.09
C GLU A 368 -11.08 6.56 -3.83
N LEU A 369 -10.90 6.94 -2.58
CA LEU A 369 -10.12 8.12 -2.23
C LEU A 369 -8.64 7.84 -2.41
N GLY A 370 -8.02 8.58 -3.31
CA GLY A 370 -6.59 8.57 -3.55
C GLY A 370 -5.90 9.85 -3.09
N PRO A 371 -4.56 9.86 -3.16
CA PRO A 371 -3.75 11.06 -2.98
C PRO A 371 -4.10 12.15 -3.99
N THR A 372 -3.68 13.39 -3.70
CA THR A 372 -3.87 14.54 -4.59
C THR A 372 -3.26 14.26 -5.97
N VAL A 373 -2.03 13.76 -5.98
CA VAL A 373 -1.32 13.34 -7.18
C VAL A 373 -1.00 11.86 -7.05
N GLN A 374 -1.33 11.08 -8.07
CA GLN A 374 -0.98 9.67 -8.18
C GLN A 374 -0.85 9.32 -9.65
N CYS A 375 0.39 9.29 -10.14
CA CYS A 375 0.70 9.04 -11.53
C CYS A 375 2.15 8.58 -11.72
N THR A 376 2.47 8.13 -12.93
CA THR A 376 3.86 8.02 -13.40
C THR A 376 4.08 9.17 -14.39
N PRO A 377 4.87 10.20 -14.04
CA PRO A 377 4.99 11.42 -14.85
C PRO A 377 5.35 11.16 -16.33
N GLU A 378 6.21 10.18 -16.57
CA GLU A 378 6.71 9.79 -17.89
C GLU A 378 5.58 9.31 -18.82
N ASN A 379 4.45 8.82 -18.28
CA ASN A 379 3.29 8.45 -19.08
C ASN A 379 2.57 9.66 -19.72
N TYR A 380 2.87 10.88 -19.25
CA TYR A 380 2.27 12.13 -19.69
C TYR A 380 3.23 13.00 -20.51
N GLU A 381 4.48 12.56 -20.71
CA GLU A 381 5.43 13.25 -21.56
C GLU A 381 4.92 13.36 -23.00
N GLY A 382 5.11 14.55 -23.57
CA GLY A 382 4.62 14.90 -24.92
C GLY A 382 3.10 15.10 -25.02
N LEU A 383 2.32 14.91 -23.94
CA LEU A 383 0.89 15.23 -23.95
C LEU A 383 0.65 16.72 -23.65
N PRO A 384 -0.45 17.30 -24.15
CA PRO A 384 -0.93 18.62 -23.76
C PRO A 384 -1.03 18.77 -22.23
N GLU A 385 -0.82 19.99 -21.74
CA GLU A 385 -0.90 20.31 -20.29
C GLU A 385 -2.26 19.93 -19.70
N SER A 386 -3.35 20.11 -20.46
CA SER A 386 -4.71 19.73 -20.07
C SER A 386 -4.90 18.22 -19.83
N HIS A 387 -3.97 17.37 -20.29
CA HIS A 387 -3.99 15.93 -20.07
C HIS A 387 -3.09 15.48 -18.91
N ARG A 388 -2.28 16.39 -18.35
CA ARG A 388 -1.44 16.09 -17.19
C ARG A 388 -2.31 16.02 -15.92
N PRO A 389 -1.94 15.19 -14.94
CA PRO A 389 -2.64 15.16 -13.66
C PRO A 389 -2.57 16.53 -12.98
N ALA A 390 -3.71 17.03 -12.51
CA ALA A 390 -3.75 18.27 -11.76
C ALA A 390 -2.77 18.24 -10.58
N PHE A 391 -2.14 19.38 -10.30
CA PHE A 391 -1.15 19.58 -9.23
C PHE A 391 0.18 18.83 -9.37
N LEU A 392 0.41 18.06 -10.45
CA LEU A 392 1.68 17.37 -10.66
C LEU A 392 2.87 18.34 -10.72
N ASP A 393 2.76 19.40 -11.54
CA ASP A 393 3.83 20.38 -11.70
C ASP A 393 4.14 21.11 -10.39
N LEU A 394 3.13 21.38 -9.56
CA LEU A 394 3.31 21.97 -8.23
C LEU A 394 4.15 21.05 -7.33
N VAL A 395 3.79 19.77 -7.26
CA VAL A 395 4.51 18.76 -6.48
C VAL A 395 5.94 18.57 -6.98
N GLN A 396 6.16 18.57 -8.30
CA GLN A 396 7.50 18.40 -8.88
C GLN A 396 8.38 19.65 -8.81
N SER A 397 7.78 20.84 -8.67
CA SER A 397 8.51 22.10 -8.67
C SER A 397 9.52 22.26 -7.52
N GLY A 398 9.34 21.51 -6.42
CA GLY A 398 10.14 21.65 -5.19
C GLY A 398 9.98 23.01 -4.48
N ARG A 399 9.01 23.83 -4.90
CA ARG A 399 8.78 25.18 -4.33
C ARG A 399 8.03 25.13 -3.01
N CYS A 400 7.25 24.08 -2.79
CA CYS A 400 6.48 23.86 -1.58
C CYS A 400 7.28 23.00 -0.59
N ARG A 401 7.04 23.24 0.71
CA ARG A 401 7.73 22.51 1.78
C ARG A 401 7.23 21.06 1.80
N ALA A 402 8.14 20.10 1.69
CA ALA A 402 7.82 18.69 1.92
C ALA A 402 8.05 18.33 3.40
N HIS A 403 7.01 17.77 4.05
CA HIS A 403 7.09 17.21 5.40
C HIS A 403 7.42 15.72 5.40
N TYR A 404 7.16 15.06 4.27
CA TYR A 404 7.58 13.68 4.01
C TYR A 404 7.98 13.59 2.53
N ASP A 405 9.09 12.92 2.25
CA ASP A 405 9.60 12.68 0.90
C ASP A 405 10.50 11.45 0.90
N VAL A 406 9.92 10.29 0.58
CA VAL A 406 10.64 9.02 0.63
C VAL A 406 10.21 8.16 -0.56
N VAL A 407 11.20 7.54 -1.21
CA VAL A 407 10.94 6.52 -2.24
C VAL A 407 10.64 5.18 -1.56
N GLN A 408 9.46 4.64 -1.82
CA GLN A 408 9.04 3.32 -1.34
C GLN A 408 8.67 2.43 -2.52
N SER A 409 8.74 1.11 -2.32
CA SER A 409 8.36 0.12 -3.33
C SER A 409 7.02 -0.56 -3.00
N GLU A 410 6.37 -1.08 -4.04
CA GLU A 410 5.16 -1.92 -3.93
C GLU A 410 5.51 -3.38 -3.59
N GLU A 411 4.50 -4.26 -3.46
CA GLU A 411 4.68 -5.69 -3.10
C GLU A 411 5.61 -6.44 -4.07
N GLY A 412 6.75 -6.94 -3.55
CA GLY A 412 7.70 -7.69 -4.37
C GLY A 412 7.22 -9.08 -4.78
N GLY A 413 6.11 -9.58 -4.23
CA GLY A 413 5.49 -10.83 -4.66
C GLY A 413 4.87 -10.76 -6.06
N ARG A 414 4.55 -9.55 -6.54
CA ARG A 414 3.78 -9.32 -7.77
C ARG A 414 4.38 -8.24 -8.66
N PHE A 415 5.13 -7.31 -8.07
CA PHE A 415 5.68 -6.16 -8.76
C PHE A 415 7.20 -6.19 -8.77
N TYR A 416 7.80 -6.20 -9.96
CA TYR A 416 9.25 -6.12 -10.13
C TYR A 416 9.71 -4.67 -10.07
N HIS A 417 10.39 -4.32 -8.98
CA HIS A 417 11.04 -3.02 -8.78
C HIS A 417 10.09 -1.82 -8.96
N ALA A 418 8.80 -2.02 -8.64
CA ALA A 418 7.81 -0.95 -8.67
C ALA A 418 8.11 0.05 -7.55
N ARG A 419 8.41 1.30 -7.92
CA ARG A 419 8.79 2.37 -6.98
C ARG A 419 7.90 3.58 -7.17
N ASN A 420 7.57 4.22 -6.06
CA ASN A 420 6.89 5.49 -6.00
C ASN A 420 7.64 6.43 -5.06
N ARG A 421 7.80 7.70 -5.44
CA ARG A 421 8.19 8.78 -4.53
C ARG A 421 6.93 9.25 -3.82
N TYR A 422 6.86 9.02 -2.51
CA TYR A 422 5.74 9.38 -1.66
C TYR A 422 6.00 10.72 -0.98
N LEU A 423 5.09 11.68 -1.12
CA LEU A 423 5.25 13.03 -0.58
C LEU A 423 4.04 13.50 0.25
N VAL A 424 4.33 14.32 1.26
CA VAL A 424 3.36 15.20 1.91
C VAL A 424 3.89 16.62 1.77
N VAL A 425 3.22 17.43 0.96
CA VAL A 425 3.69 18.75 0.55
C VAL A 425 2.75 19.82 1.10
N GLU A 426 3.24 20.70 1.95
CA GLU A 426 2.47 21.82 2.47
C GLU A 426 2.41 22.97 1.47
N VAL A 427 1.19 23.38 1.12
CA VAL A 427 0.91 24.56 0.31
C VAL A 427 0.64 25.76 1.21
N GLY A 428 0.98 26.96 0.73
CA GLY A 428 0.78 28.20 1.47
C GLY A 428 -0.69 28.60 1.62
N GLU A 429 -0.95 29.60 2.46
CA GLU A 429 -2.29 30.17 2.68
C GLU A 429 -2.87 30.83 1.43
N ASP A 430 -2.02 31.19 0.47
CA ASP A 430 -2.35 31.75 -0.84
C ASP A 430 -2.90 30.71 -1.82
N PHE A 431 -2.68 29.41 -1.56
CA PHE A 431 -3.33 28.35 -2.31
C PHE A 431 -4.86 28.45 -2.14
N PRO A 432 -5.71 28.18 -3.14
CA PRO A 432 -7.15 28.31 -2.99
C PRO A 432 -7.76 27.19 -2.12
N GLU A 433 -8.73 27.55 -1.28
CA GLU A 433 -9.54 26.56 -0.55
C GLU A 433 -10.53 25.86 -1.47
N THR A 434 -11.06 26.60 -2.45
CA THR A 434 -11.90 26.05 -3.51
C THR A 434 -11.05 25.20 -4.45
N VAL A 435 -11.37 23.92 -4.50
CA VAL A 435 -10.67 22.90 -5.29
C VAL A 435 -11.60 22.31 -6.35
N PRO A 436 -11.07 21.61 -7.38
CA PRO A 436 -11.92 21.01 -8.40
C PRO A 436 -12.89 19.96 -7.80
N PRO A 437 -14.02 19.64 -8.45
CA PRO A 437 -15.11 18.85 -7.86
C PRO A 437 -14.71 17.44 -7.37
N ASP A 438 -13.71 16.84 -8.02
CA ASP A 438 -13.19 15.52 -7.66
C ASP A 438 -12.15 15.55 -6.55
N TYR A 439 -11.90 16.73 -5.97
CA TYR A 439 -10.99 16.91 -4.85
C TYR A 439 -11.72 17.44 -3.63
N ARG A 440 -11.23 17.10 -2.44
CA ARG A 440 -11.76 17.61 -1.19
C ARG A 440 -10.70 17.66 -0.09
N TRP A 441 -10.72 18.72 0.70
CA TRP A 441 -9.92 18.83 1.91
C TRP A 441 -10.53 17.98 3.03
N LEU A 442 -9.78 17.02 3.56
CA LEU A 442 -10.18 16.17 4.68
C LEU A 442 -9.15 16.20 5.81
N THR A 443 -9.61 16.03 7.04
CA THR A 443 -8.71 15.82 8.18
C THR A 443 -8.15 14.40 8.16
N VAL A 444 -7.02 14.19 8.85
CA VAL A 444 -6.46 12.86 9.09
C VAL A 444 -7.43 12.01 9.91
N GLY A 445 -8.11 12.60 10.89
CA GLY A 445 -9.13 11.91 11.69
C GLY A 445 -10.28 11.35 10.84
N GLN A 446 -10.78 12.11 9.85
CA GLN A 446 -11.79 11.62 8.92
C GLN A 446 -11.26 10.44 8.08
N LEU A 447 -10.03 10.52 7.58
CA LEU A 447 -9.40 9.42 6.84
C LEU A 447 -9.21 8.16 7.71
N MET A 448 -8.86 8.33 8.97
CA MET A 448 -8.76 7.24 9.95
C MET A 448 -10.12 6.59 10.27
N VAL A 449 -11.24 7.32 10.14
CA VAL A 449 -12.57 6.69 10.20
C VAL A 449 -12.84 5.88 8.94
N LEU A 450 -12.58 6.47 7.78
CA LEU A 450 -12.88 5.85 6.48
C LEU A 450 -12.04 4.59 6.21
N VAL A 451 -10.77 4.55 6.62
CA VAL A 451 -9.87 3.39 6.43
C VAL A 451 -10.31 2.15 7.23
N ARG A 452 -11.28 2.28 8.13
CA ARG A 452 -11.89 1.13 8.83
C ARG A 452 -12.93 0.40 7.98
N HIS A 453 -13.23 0.93 6.80
CA HIS A 453 -14.19 0.40 5.88
C HIS A 453 -13.52 0.13 4.52
N SER A 454 -13.93 -0.96 3.87
CA SER A 454 -13.44 -1.32 2.55
C SER A 454 -13.84 -0.28 1.50
N HIS A 455 -13.02 -0.14 0.45
CA HIS A 455 -13.34 0.64 -0.76
C HIS A 455 -13.51 2.14 -0.54
N TYR A 456 -12.94 2.68 0.54
CA TYR A 456 -12.90 4.12 0.78
C TYR A 456 -11.54 4.72 0.45
N LEU A 457 -10.42 4.14 0.91
CA LEU A 457 -9.08 4.65 0.65
C LEU A 457 -8.30 3.65 -0.17
N ASN A 458 -7.70 4.10 -1.27
CA ASN A 458 -6.82 3.26 -2.08
C ASN A 458 -5.47 3.03 -1.37
N ILE A 459 -4.69 2.08 -1.89
CA ILE A 459 -3.45 1.63 -1.22
C ILE A 459 -2.37 2.72 -1.14
N GLU A 460 -2.34 3.63 -2.11
CA GLU A 460 -1.44 4.77 -2.14
C GLU A 460 -1.79 5.80 -1.05
N ALA A 461 -3.07 6.12 -0.87
CA ALA A 461 -3.56 6.97 0.21
C ALA A 461 -3.29 6.33 1.59
N ARG A 462 -3.49 5.01 1.71
CA ARG A 462 -3.17 4.26 2.93
C ARG A 462 -1.68 4.29 3.25
N THR A 463 -0.81 4.16 2.24
CA THR A 463 0.64 4.32 2.43
C THR A 463 0.97 5.71 2.97
N LEU A 464 0.45 6.79 2.36
CA LEU A 464 0.70 8.14 2.86
C LEU A 464 0.10 8.38 4.25
N LEU A 465 -1.05 7.80 4.57
CA LEU A 465 -1.65 7.86 5.92
C LEU A 465 -0.73 7.22 6.97
N ALA A 466 -0.17 6.05 6.68
CA ALA A 466 0.84 5.43 7.55
C ALA A 466 2.10 6.31 7.69
N CYS A 467 2.54 6.97 6.62
CA CYS A 467 3.68 7.88 6.64
C CYS A 467 3.40 9.14 7.47
N LEU A 468 2.19 9.70 7.41
CA LEU A 468 1.77 10.84 8.23
C LEU A 468 1.82 10.52 9.73
N HIS A 469 1.45 9.31 10.13
CA HIS A 469 1.58 8.84 11.51
C HIS A 469 3.04 8.82 12.01
N ALA A 470 4.01 8.78 11.10
CA ALA A 470 5.43 8.82 11.42
C ALA A 470 5.99 10.24 11.60
N LEU A 471 5.22 11.28 11.32
CA LEU A 471 5.64 12.69 11.45
C LEU A 471 5.42 13.29 12.86
N TRP A 472 4.88 12.49 13.78
CA TRP A 472 4.41 12.93 15.10
C TRP A 472 5.49 12.92 16.18
#